data_AF-A0A6G0VI72-F1
#
_entry.id   AF-A0A6G0VI72-F1
#
_cell.length_a   1.000
_cell.length_b   1.000
_cell.length_c   1.000
_cell.angle_alpha   90.00
_cell.angle_beta   90.00
_cell.angle_gamma   90.00
#
_symmetry.space_group_name_H-M   'P 1'
#
loop_
_entity.id
_entity.type
_entity.pdbx_description
1 polymer ?
#
loop_
_entity_poly.entity_id
_entity_poly.type
_entity_poly.pdbx_seq_one_letter_code
_entity_poly.pdbx_strand_id
1 'polypeptide(L)'
;MPKKTCTETESSNLNIESSVSDKTTVMFDNDPGKWPKLIPSGLKGYFLNLGVSQPSPMELNNWQFPKTNDSHGSVRCFHEKYYFKTQPCGEIIKRSWLSYSSSLDKVFCTTCKIFGLPKAQKLTIAADGTGDYRNIKRNIENHESCNDHIQSVLSRALYESHNRIDAQIIQGSNIQVSENREILRVIIDSLIFMARQNIALRGHDESTFSTNQGNFLELIKMFAKYHPTLQHHLNTIEQHKRNRLTFLSHDTQNKLLSILSNIVRSTILSEVKKA
;
A
#
# COMPACT_ATOMS: atom_id res chain seq x y z
N MET A 1 -1.52 46.27 -40.22
CA MET A 1 -1.59 47.27 -39.12
C MET A 1 -2.59 46.76 -38.10
N PRO A 2 -2.37 46.85 -36.77
CA PRO A 2 -1.13 46.82 -35.98
C PRO A 2 -1.05 45.50 -35.16
N LYS A 3 0.08 44.78 -35.06
CA LYS A 3 1.12 44.86 -34.01
C LYS A 3 0.64 45.35 -32.64
N LYS A 4 0.89 44.55 -31.60
CA LYS A 4 1.31 44.94 -30.21
C LYS A 4 1.07 43.75 -29.27
N THR A 5 1.93 43.34 -28.34
CA THR A 5 3.35 43.57 -28.01
C THR A 5 3.60 42.65 -26.81
N CYS A 6 4.79 42.04 -26.71
CA CYS A 6 5.31 41.62 -25.41
C CYS A 6 5.45 42.86 -24.52
N THR A 7 5.12 42.71 -23.24
CA THR A 7 5.72 43.50 -22.16
C THR A 7 6.17 42.52 -21.09
N GLU A 8 7.49 42.42 -20.97
CA GLU A 8 8.22 41.92 -19.81
C GLU A 8 8.09 42.91 -18.65
N THR A 9 8.72 42.54 -17.53
CA THR A 9 8.98 43.31 -16.29
C THR A 9 7.82 43.25 -15.27
N GLU A 10 8.01 42.92 -13.98
CA GLU A 10 9.19 43.02 -13.14
C GLU A 10 9.32 41.85 -12.14
N SER A 11 10.57 41.48 -11.94
CA SER A 11 11.11 40.74 -10.80
C SER A 11 10.90 41.46 -9.48
N SER A 12 10.36 40.76 -8.47
CA SER A 12 10.65 41.05 -7.06
C SER A 12 11.17 39.79 -6.37
N ASN A 13 12.49 39.72 -6.28
CA ASN A 13 13.20 38.88 -5.32
C ASN A 13 12.93 39.42 -3.91
N LEU A 14 12.38 38.60 -3.02
CA LEU A 14 12.65 38.70 -1.58
C LEU A 14 12.72 37.29 -0.98
N ASN A 15 13.96 36.81 -0.91
CA ASN A 15 14.62 36.14 0.21
C ASN A 15 13.78 35.31 1.19
N ILE A 16 14.04 34.01 1.16
CA ILE A 16 14.57 33.19 2.28
C ILE A 16 14.23 33.74 3.67
N GLU A 17 13.19 33.18 4.28
CA GLU A 17 13.27 32.78 5.68
C GLU A 17 12.99 31.28 5.77
N SER A 18 14.07 30.55 5.96
CA SER A 18 14.11 29.20 6.47
C SER A 18 13.48 29.16 7.87
N SER A 19 12.20 28.83 7.98
CA SER A 19 11.69 28.22 9.20
C SER A 19 11.70 26.71 9.01
N VAL A 20 12.88 26.12 9.24
CA VAL A 20 12.98 24.73 9.66
C VAL A 20 12.23 24.66 11.00
N SER A 21 10.91 24.47 10.95
CA SER A 21 10.16 24.13 12.14
C SER A 21 10.54 22.70 12.46
N ASP A 22 11.31 22.53 13.53
CA ASP A 22 11.64 21.25 14.14
C ASP A 22 10.54 20.23 13.92
N LYS A 23 10.83 19.19 13.13
CA LYS A 23 10.09 17.94 13.21
C LYS A 23 10.45 17.33 14.55
N THR A 24 9.87 17.85 15.62
CA THR A 24 9.85 17.18 16.92
C THR A 24 9.21 15.84 16.64
N THR A 25 10.02 14.79 16.58
CA THR A 25 9.52 13.42 16.47
C THR A 25 8.83 13.18 17.80
N VAL A 26 7.50 13.36 17.82
CA VAL A 26 6.70 13.14 19.03
C VAL A 26 6.80 11.66 19.34
N MET A 27 7.68 11.32 20.28
CA MET A 27 7.81 9.97 20.80
C MET A 27 6.69 9.77 21.81
N PHE A 28 5.84 8.77 21.56
CA PHE A 28 4.81 8.35 22.51
C PHE A 28 5.32 7.18 23.33
N ASP A 29 5.05 7.20 24.63
CA ASP A 29 5.30 6.06 25.50
C ASP A 29 4.43 4.86 25.09
N ASN A 30 4.87 3.64 25.45
CA ASN A 30 4.06 2.43 25.36
C ASN A 30 2.98 2.38 26.47
N ASP A 31 2.13 3.41 26.49
CA ASP A 31 0.98 3.54 27.39
C ASP A 31 -0.25 3.97 26.57
N PRO A 32 -1.24 3.07 26.36
CA PRO A 32 -2.41 3.35 25.53
C PRO A 32 -3.32 4.45 26.08
N GLY A 33 -3.19 4.80 27.37
CA GLY A 33 -3.88 5.92 27.99
C GLY A 33 -3.34 7.29 27.56
N LYS A 34 -2.08 7.36 27.13
CA LYS A 34 -1.43 8.58 26.64
C LYS A 34 -1.57 8.77 25.13
N TRP A 35 -2.03 7.76 24.41
CA TRP A 35 -2.20 7.81 22.96
C TRP A 35 -3.40 8.68 22.56
N PRO A 36 -3.35 9.36 21.40
CA PRO A 36 -4.47 10.14 20.91
C PRO A 36 -5.72 9.26 20.71
N LYS A 37 -6.91 9.86 20.86
CA LYS A 37 -8.20 9.14 20.72
C LYS A 37 -8.38 8.52 19.33
N LEU A 38 -7.90 9.20 18.30
CA LEU A 38 -7.88 8.69 16.93
C LEU A 38 -6.43 8.64 16.43
N ILE A 39 -6.00 7.45 16.03
CA ILE A 39 -4.64 7.23 15.52
C ILE A 39 -4.61 7.52 14.01
N PRO A 40 -3.81 8.50 13.54
CA PRO A 40 -3.65 8.75 12.12
C PRO A 40 -3.10 7.54 11.37
N SER A 41 -3.55 7.31 10.14
CA SER A 41 -3.15 6.14 9.33
C SER A 41 -1.64 5.97 9.18
N GLY A 42 -0.89 7.08 9.01
CA GLY A 42 0.56 7.05 8.90
C GLY A 42 1.31 6.66 10.18
N LEU A 43 0.66 6.73 11.34
CA LEU A 43 1.24 6.37 12.64
C LEU A 43 0.83 4.98 13.13
N LYS A 44 -0.06 4.27 12.41
CA LYS A 44 -0.51 2.93 12.82
C LYS A 44 0.65 1.95 12.99
N GLY A 45 1.61 1.96 12.07
CA GLY A 45 2.81 1.13 12.16
C GLY A 45 3.69 1.48 13.36
N TYR A 46 3.82 2.78 13.69
CA TYR A 46 4.56 3.22 14.86
C TYR A 46 3.93 2.71 16.18
N PHE A 47 2.62 2.92 16.37
CA PHE A 47 1.93 2.43 17.58
C PHE A 47 1.85 0.91 17.64
N LEU A 48 1.78 0.23 16.50
CA LEU A 48 1.86 -1.22 16.44
C LEU A 48 3.23 -1.73 16.91
N ASN A 49 4.32 -1.06 16.52
CA ASN A 49 5.69 -1.41 16.90
C ASN A 49 6.01 -1.14 18.38
N LEU A 50 5.33 -0.18 19.02
CA LEU A 50 5.41 -0.03 20.49
C LEU A 50 4.89 -1.28 21.22
N GLY A 51 3.99 -2.03 20.59
CA GLY A 51 3.46 -3.28 21.12
C GLY A 51 2.30 -3.08 22.10
N VAL A 52 1.97 -4.16 22.81
CA VAL A 52 0.98 -4.12 23.91
C VAL A 52 1.68 -3.86 25.23
N SER A 53 1.13 -2.96 26.02
CA SER A 53 1.63 -2.67 27.37
C SER A 53 1.03 -3.68 28.35
N GLN A 54 1.82 -4.65 28.78
CA GLN A 54 1.39 -5.74 29.68
C GLN A 54 2.36 -5.90 30.85
N PRO A 55 2.51 -4.87 31.70
CA PRO A 55 3.46 -4.92 32.80
C PRO A 55 3.13 -6.02 33.79
N SER A 56 4.15 -6.68 34.31
CA SER A 56 4.06 -7.54 35.49
C SER A 56 4.00 -6.68 36.76
N PRO A 57 3.52 -7.22 37.91
CA PRO A 57 3.57 -6.50 39.18
C PRO A 57 4.96 -5.97 39.51
N MET A 58 6.04 -6.69 39.16
CA MET A 58 7.43 -6.30 39.44
C MET A 58 7.87 -5.02 38.71
N GLU A 59 7.22 -4.71 37.59
CA GLU A 59 7.50 -3.52 36.76
C GLU A 59 6.67 -2.30 37.21
N LEU A 60 5.78 -2.46 38.18
CA LEU A 60 4.93 -1.40 38.71
C LEU A 60 5.48 -0.83 40.03
N ASN A 61 5.10 0.41 40.31
CA ASN A 61 5.38 1.06 41.59
C ASN A 61 4.77 0.23 42.73
N ASN A 62 5.56 -0.04 43.77
CA ASN A 62 5.18 -0.87 44.92
C ASN A 62 4.90 -2.34 44.61
N TRP A 63 5.38 -2.85 43.46
CA TRP A 63 5.30 -4.26 43.05
C TRP A 63 3.88 -4.84 42.97
N GLN A 64 2.86 -4.00 42.76
CA GLN A 64 1.47 -4.43 42.68
C GLN A 64 0.66 -3.50 41.77
N PHE A 65 -0.44 -4.04 41.21
CA PHE A 65 -1.42 -3.20 40.53
C PHE A 65 -2.12 -2.27 41.54
N PRO A 66 -2.42 -1.02 41.16
CA PRO A 66 -3.18 -0.08 41.98
C PRO A 66 -4.51 -0.68 42.44
N LYS A 67 -4.89 -0.33 43.66
CA LYS A 67 -6.11 -0.79 44.32
C LYS A 67 -7.10 0.36 44.41
N THR A 68 -8.31 0.15 43.90
CA THR A 68 -9.40 1.13 43.90
C THR A 68 -10.63 0.53 44.58
N ASN A 69 -11.40 1.37 45.27
CA ASN A 69 -12.66 0.94 45.86
C ASN A 69 -13.75 0.97 44.79
N ASP A 70 -14.51 -0.12 44.66
CA ASP A 70 -15.72 -0.10 43.86
C ASP A 70 -16.84 0.69 44.56
N SER A 71 -17.97 0.86 43.87
CA SER A 71 -19.14 1.56 44.39
C SER A 71 -19.73 0.95 45.67
N HIS A 72 -19.34 -0.28 46.04
CA HIS A 72 -19.75 -0.97 47.26
C HIS A 72 -18.65 -0.97 48.33
N GLY A 73 -17.57 -0.22 48.13
CA GLY A 73 -16.44 -0.15 49.07
C GLY A 73 -15.53 -1.38 49.05
N SER A 74 -15.72 -2.31 48.11
CA SER A 74 -14.79 -3.44 47.97
C SER A 74 -13.55 -3.00 47.21
N VAL A 75 -12.38 -3.33 47.75
CA VAL A 75 -11.10 -3.09 47.08
C VAL A 75 -10.96 -4.01 45.88
N ARG A 76 -10.68 -3.45 44.71
CA ARG A 76 -10.47 -4.14 43.43
C ARG A 76 -9.17 -3.64 42.77
N CYS A 77 -8.59 -4.47 41.92
CA CYS A 77 -7.41 -4.13 41.13
C CYS A 77 -7.39 -4.98 39.85
N PHE A 78 -6.59 -4.54 38.87
CA PHE A 78 -6.24 -5.40 37.75
C PHE A 78 -5.34 -6.56 38.19
N HIS A 79 -5.33 -7.65 37.43
CA HIS A 79 -4.46 -8.80 37.67
C HIS A 79 -3.90 -9.34 36.36
N GLU A 80 -2.62 -9.68 36.35
CA GLU A 80 -1.87 -10.14 35.16
C GLU A 80 -2.54 -11.32 34.44
N LYS A 81 -3.16 -12.25 35.19
CA LYS A 81 -3.96 -13.36 34.66
C LYS A 81 -4.93 -12.97 33.54
N TYR A 82 -5.45 -11.73 33.51
CA TYR A 82 -6.36 -11.29 32.46
C TYR A 82 -5.69 -11.11 31.10
N TYR A 83 -4.36 -11.00 31.04
CA TYR A 83 -3.63 -11.09 29.78
C TYR A 83 -3.71 -12.47 29.14
N PHE A 84 -4.20 -13.49 29.84
CA PHE A 84 -4.24 -14.87 29.35
C PHE A 84 -5.67 -15.43 29.30
N LYS A 85 -5.92 -16.28 28.30
CA LYS A 85 -7.17 -17.03 28.14
C LYS A 85 -6.86 -18.51 28.11
N THR A 86 -7.62 -19.30 28.87
CA THR A 86 -7.61 -20.76 28.77
C THR A 86 -8.64 -21.19 27.73
N GLN A 87 -8.21 -21.95 26.73
CA GLN A 87 -9.06 -22.57 25.73
C GLN A 87 -9.76 -23.83 26.26
N PRO A 88 -10.82 -24.32 25.59
CA PRO A 88 -11.47 -25.58 25.96
C PRO A 88 -10.53 -26.80 25.96
N CYS A 89 -9.47 -26.79 25.14
CA CYS A 89 -8.44 -27.82 25.11
C CYS A 89 -7.44 -27.75 26.28
N GLY A 90 -7.55 -26.75 27.16
CA GLY A 90 -6.64 -26.50 28.28
C GLY A 90 -5.44 -25.61 27.93
N GLU A 91 -5.23 -25.27 26.66
CA GLU A 91 -4.14 -24.38 26.24
C GLU A 91 -4.34 -22.95 26.74
N ILE A 92 -3.25 -22.32 27.20
CA ILE A 92 -3.26 -20.94 27.67
C ILE A 92 -2.69 -20.03 26.58
N ILE A 93 -3.51 -19.11 26.07
CA ILE A 93 -3.11 -18.15 25.04
C ILE A 93 -3.04 -16.74 25.62
N LYS A 94 -1.94 -16.04 25.31
CA LYS A 94 -1.77 -14.62 25.66
C LYS A 94 -2.58 -13.74 24.70
N ARG A 95 -3.36 -12.80 25.23
CA ARG A 95 -4.12 -11.80 24.48
C ARG A 95 -3.17 -10.75 23.92
N SER A 96 -3.01 -10.72 22.60
CA SER A 96 -2.14 -9.77 21.88
C SER A 96 -2.74 -8.38 21.66
N TRP A 97 -3.95 -8.13 22.20
CA TRP A 97 -4.71 -6.88 22.04
C TRP A 97 -4.96 -6.14 23.35
N LEU A 98 -4.88 -6.84 24.49
CA LEU A 98 -5.20 -6.30 25.81
C LEU A 98 -3.98 -5.58 26.37
N SER A 99 -4.09 -4.28 26.62
CA SER A 99 -3.03 -3.49 27.24
C SER A 99 -3.54 -2.81 28.50
N TYR A 100 -2.64 -2.63 29.46
CA TYR A 100 -2.91 -1.90 30.69
C TYR A 100 -2.17 -0.56 30.64
N SER A 101 -2.86 0.50 31.06
CA SER A 101 -2.31 1.85 31.19
C SER A 101 -1.97 2.09 32.65
N SER A 102 -0.67 2.13 32.97
CA SER A 102 -0.20 2.42 34.33
C SER A 102 -0.48 3.86 34.75
N SER A 103 -0.59 4.80 33.80
CA SER A 103 -0.92 6.20 34.11
C SER A 103 -2.38 6.41 34.47
N LEU A 104 -3.30 5.63 33.89
CA LEU A 104 -4.74 5.78 34.11
C LEU A 104 -5.38 4.72 35.00
N ASP A 105 -4.64 3.67 35.36
CA ASP A 105 -5.16 2.45 36.01
C ASP A 105 -6.38 1.91 35.25
N LYS A 106 -6.20 1.65 33.95
CA LYS A 106 -7.27 1.20 33.05
C LYS A 106 -6.77 0.23 32.00
N VAL A 107 -7.68 -0.59 31.52
CA VAL A 107 -7.43 -1.58 30.47
C VAL A 107 -7.95 -1.08 29.13
N PHE A 108 -7.13 -1.26 28.09
CA PHE A 108 -7.39 -0.86 26.71
C PHE A 108 -7.32 -2.03 25.75
N CYS A 109 -8.08 -1.93 24.66
CA CYS A 109 -7.88 -2.75 23.47
C CYS A 109 -7.10 -1.93 22.42
N THR A 110 -5.80 -2.18 22.31
CA THR A 110 -4.94 -1.45 21.35
C THR A 110 -5.31 -1.77 19.91
N THR A 111 -5.72 -3.00 19.63
CA THR A 111 -6.17 -3.40 18.29
C THR A 111 -7.40 -2.59 17.85
N CYS A 112 -8.43 -2.46 18.70
CA CYS A 112 -9.60 -1.63 18.37
C CYS A 112 -9.27 -0.14 18.32
N LYS A 113 -8.33 0.33 19.14
CA LYS A 113 -7.90 1.73 19.14
C LYS A 113 -7.18 2.10 17.83
N ILE A 114 -6.28 1.24 17.34
CA ILE A 114 -5.45 1.50 16.15
C ILE A 114 -6.20 1.12 14.84
N PHE A 115 -6.85 -0.04 14.81
CA PHE A 115 -7.40 -0.65 13.60
C PHE A 115 -8.93 -0.75 13.58
N GLY A 116 -9.60 -0.34 14.66
CA GLY A 116 -11.05 -0.38 14.71
C GLY A 116 -11.71 0.59 13.74
N LEU A 117 -12.89 0.20 13.26
CA LEU A 117 -13.82 1.11 12.61
C LEU A 117 -14.35 2.16 13.62
N PRO A 118 -14.98 3.26 13.17
CA PRO A 118 -15.43 4.33 14.07
C PRO A 118 -16.28 3.85 15.24
N LYS A 119 -17.09 2.80 15.05
CA LYS A 119 -17.88 2.19 16.12
C LYS A 119 -16.99 1.49 17.17
N ALA A 120 -16.03 0.69 16.73
CA ALA A 120 -15.09 -0.01 17.61
C ALA A 120 -14.18 0.96 18.38
N GLN A 121 -13.71 2.03 17.72
CA GLN A 121 -12.87 3.06 18.33
C GLN A 121 -13.60 3.87 19.41
N LYS A 122 -14.93 4.00 19.30
CA LYS A 122 -15.78 4.68 20.30
C LYS A 122 -16.14 3.79 21.49
N LEU A 123 -15.88 2.48 21.44
CA LEU A 123 -16.10 1.61 22.60
C LEU A 123 -15.20 2.08 23.75
N THR A 124 -15.72 2.06 24.98
CA THR A 124 -14.99 2.51 26.17
C THR A 124 -13.63 1.84 26.30
N ILE A 125 -13.53 0.53 26.03
CA ILE A 125 -12.27 -0.22 26.07
C ILE A 125 -11.23 0.24 25.03
N ALA A 126 -11.62 0.94 23.96
CA ALA A 126 -10.69 1.48 22.96
C ALA A 126 -10.41 2.98 23.18
N ALA A 127 -11.46 3.78 23.43
CA ALA A 127 -11.34 5.24 23.54
C ALA A 127 -10.67 5.68 24.86
N ASP A 128 -11.31 5.34 25.99
CA ASP A 128 -11.00 5.93 27.31
C ASP A 128 -10.50 4.90 28.34
N GLY A 129 -10.54 3.61 27.98
CA GLY A 129 -10.16 2.48 28.82
C GLY A 129 -11.24 2.09 29.84
N THR A 130 -11.21 0.84 30.29
CA THR A 130 -12.12 0.34 31.34
C THR A 130 -11.36 0.03 32.64
N GLY A 131 -11.90 0.52 33.75
CA GLY A 131 -11.46 0.21 35.12
C GLY A 131 -12.52 -0.54 35.93
N ASP A 132 -13.54 -1.11 35.28
CA ASP A 132 -14.57 -1.92 35.96
C ASP A 132 -14.00 -3.29 36.34
N TYR A 133 -13.13 -3.31 37.34
CA TYR A 133 -12.44 -4.51 37.84
C TYR A 133 -13.38 -5.54 38.46
N ARG A 134 -14.60 -5.11 38.85
CA ARG A 134 -15.65 -6.03 39.31
C ARG A 134 -16.11 -6.94 38.17
N ASN A 135 -16.31 -6.38 36.97
CA ASN A 135 -16.81 -7.13 35.80
C ASN A 135 -15.76 -7.38 34.72
N ILE A 136 -14.48 -7.08 34.98
CA ILE A 136 -13.43 -7.05 33.96
C ILE A 136 -13.31 -8.36 33.18
N LYS A 137 -13.42 -9.51 33.86
CA LYS A 137 -13.39 -10.83 33.21
C LYS A 137 -14.47 -10.96 32.13
N ARG A 138 -15.73 -10.72 32.51
CA ARG A 138 -16.89 -10.77 31.62
C ARG A 138 -16.78 -9.74 30.51
N ASN A 139 -16.31 -8.53 30.82
CA ASN A 139 -16.16 -7.46 29.84
C ASN A 139 -15.10 -7.80 28.78
N ILE A 140 -13.98 -8.41 29.17
CA ILE A 140 -12.94 -8.89 28.26
C ILE A 140 -13.47 -10.02 27.36
N GLU A 141 -14.13 -11.02 27.95
CA GLU A 141 -14.68 -12.18 27.21
C GLU A 141 -15.81 -11.78 26.24
N ASN A 142 -16.64 -10.81 26.62
CA ASN A 142 -17.68 -10.27 25.73
C ASN A 142 -17.07 -9.38 24.63
N HIS A 143 -16.00 -8.64 24.94
CA HIS A 143 -15.33 -7.81 23.93
C HIS A 143 -14.62 -8.67 22.89
N GLU A 144 -13.89 -9.71 23.30
CA GLU A 144 -13.12 -10.54 22.37
C GLU A 144 -14.02 -11.31 21.38
N SER A 145 -15.27 -11.61 21.77
CA SER A 145 -16.28 -12.26 20.94
C SER A 145 -17.12 -11.29 20.11
N CYS A 146 -16.98 -9.98 20.32
CA CYS A 146 -17.73 -8.96 19.61
C CYS A 146 -17.25 -8.81 18.16
N ASN A 147 -18.19 -8.67 17.22
CA ASN A 147 -17.85 -8.48 15.80
C ASN A 147 -16.96 -7.24 15.57
N ASP A 148 -17.19 -6.14 16.29
CA ASP A 148 -16.36 -4.93 16.21
C ASP A 148 -14.87 -5.21 16.53
N HIS A 149 -14.61 -6.08 17.52
CA HIS A 149 -13.27 -6.54 17.86
C HIS A 149 -12.68 -7.45 16.79
N ILE A 150 -13.44 -8.47 16.36
CA ILE A 150 -13.00 -9.44 15.35
C ILE A 150 -12.61 -8.73 14.04
N GLN A 151 -13.41 -7.75 13.60
CA GLN A 151 -13.08 -6.93 12.43
C GLN A 151 -11.80 -6.12 12.62
N SER A 152 -11.57 -5.58 13.82
CA SER A 152 -10.34 -4.84 14.15
C SER A 152 -9.11 -5.76 14.10
N VAL A 153 -9.23 -6.99 14.62
CA VAL A 153 -8.18 -8.01 14.57
C VAL A 153 -7.88 -8.42 13.13
N LEU A 154 -8.90 -8.61 12.30
CA LEU A 154 -8.72 -8.90 10.87
C LEU A 154 -8.02 -7.73 10.15
N SER A 155 -8.43 -6.49 10.42
CA SER A 155 -7.80 -5.30 9.84
C SER A 155 -6.32 -5.19 10.23
N ARG A 156 -5.98 -5.51 11.48
CA ARG A 156 -4.60 -5.59 11.95
C ARG A 156 -3.81 -6.67 11.20
N ALA A 157 -4.37 -7.87 11.06
CA ALA A 157 -3.71 -8.97 10.33
C ALA A 157 -3.47 -8.64 8.85
N LEU A 158 -4.41 -7.97 8.19
CA LEU A 158 -4.24 -7.48 6.81
C LEU A 158 -3.16 -6.40 6.71
N TYR A 159 -3.05 -5.55 7.74
CA TYR A 159 -1.99 -4.53 7.81
C TYR A 159 -0.61 -5.17 7.99
N GLU A 160 -0.46 -6.10 8.93
CA GLU A 160 0.80 -6.82 9.22
C GLU A 160 1.25 -7.69 8.03
N SER A 161 0.31 -8.34 7.33
CA SER A 161 0.60 -9.17 6.16
C SER A 161 0.87 -8.39 4.87
N HIS A 162 0.90 -7.06 4.91
CA HIS A 162 1.06 -6.18 3.74
C HIS A 162 -0.01 -6.41 2.64
N ASN A 163 -1.09 -7.12 2.94
CA ASN A 163 -2.25 -7.33 2.06
C ASN A 163 -3.19 -6.12 2.09
N ARG A 164 -2.62 -4.92 2.08
CA ARG A 164 -3.41 -3.69 2.01
C ARG A 164 -3.81 -3.47 0.54
N ILE A 165 -5.05 -3.04 0.33
CA ILE A 165 -5.61 -2.85 -1.02
C ILE A 165 -4.74 -1.86 -1.84
N ASP A 166 -4.21 -0.81 -1.21
CA ASP A 166 -3.30 0.15 -1.84
C ASP A 166 -2.01 -0.51 -2.34
N ALA A 167 -1.41 -1.38 -1.53
CA ALA A 167 -0.22 -2.14 -1.91
C ALA A 167 -0.50 -3.09 -3.08
N GLN A 168 -1.64 -3.79 -3.06
CA GLN A 168 -2.05 -4.69 -4.13
C GLN A 168 -2.31 -3.96 -5.46
N ILE A 169 -2.94 -2.78 -5.42
CA ILE A 169 -3.17 -1.94 -6.62
C ILE A 169 -1.84 -1.51 -7.23
N ILE A 170 -0.90 -1.02 -6.41
CA ILE A 170 0.43 -0.61 -6.88
C ILE A 170 1.18 -1.79 -7.49
N GLN A 171 1.15 -2.95 -6.82
CA GLN A 171 1.78 -4.17 -7.32
C GLN A 171 1.19 -4.61 -8.65
N GLY A 172 -0.14 -4.64 -8.78
CA GLY A 172 -0.83 -4.97 -10.03
C GLY A 172 -0.47 -4.02 -11.18
N SER A 173 -0.39 -2.71 -10.89
CA SER A 173 0.05 -1.71 -11.87
C SER A 173 1.50 -1.95 -12.32
N ASN A 174 2.40 -2.27 -11.39
CA ASN A 174 3.80 -2.56 -11.70
C ASN A 174 3.96 -3.83 -12.55
N ILE A 175 3.17 -4.88 -12.26
CA ILE A 175 3.15 -6.11 -13.07
C ILE A 175 2.73 -5.76 -14.51
N GLN A 176 1.64 -5.01 -14.69
CA GLN A 176 1.18 -4.61 -16.02
C GLN A 176 2.22 -3.75 -16.76
N VAL A 177 2.92 -2.85 -16.08
CA VAL A 177 4.02 -2.07 -16.67
C VAL A 177 5.17 -2.98 -17.11
N SER A 178 5.52 -3.98 -16.30
CA SER A 178 6.57 -4.96 -16.64
C SER A 178 6.19 -5.77 -17.88
N GLU A 179 4.97 -6.28 -17.94
CA GLU A 179 4.46 -7.06 -19.08
C GLU A 179 4.45 -6.22 -20.36
N ASN A 180 3.96 -4.97 -20.28
CA ASN A 180 3.96 -4.04 -21.42
C ASN A 180 5.38 -3.74 -21.94
N ARG A 181 6.38 -3.65 -21.05
CA ARG A 181 7.78 -3.44 -21.44
C ARG A 181 8.35 -4.63 -22.20
N GLU A 182 8.07 -5.86 -21.75
CA GLU A 182 8.50 -7.07 -22.45
C GLU A 182 7.83 -7.18 -23.83
N ILE A 183 6.53 -6.89 -23.93
CA ILE A 183 5.82 -6.86 -25.22
C ILE A 183 6.43 -5.82 -26.16
N LEU A 184 6.65 -4.59 -25.68
CA LEU A 184 7.26 -3.52 -26.47
C LEU A 184 8.67 -3.87 -26.93
N ARG A 185 9.45 -4.57 -26.10
CA ARG A 185 10.80 -5.02 -26.46
C ARG A 185 10.77 -5.90 -27.70
N VAL A 186 9.93 -6.93 -27.72
CA VAL A 186 9.78 -7.83 -28.88
C VAL A 186 9.32 -7.07 -30.13
N ILE A 187 8.40 -6.10 -29.96
CA ILE A 187 7.91 -5.27 -31.05
C ILE A 187 9.03 -4.39 -31.62
N ILE A 188 9.80 -3.72 -30.76
CA ILE A 188 10.93 -2.87 -31.17
C ILE A 188 12.00 -3.70 -31.87
N ASP A 189 12.35 -4.86 -31.35
CA ASP A 189 13.35 -5.76 -31.96
C ASP A 189 12.88 -6.23 -33.35
N SER A 190 11.59 -6.53 -33.49
CA SER A 190 10.98 -6.89 -34.78
C SER A 190 11.05 -5.74 -35.79
N LEU A 191 10.74 -4.51 -35.36
CA LEU A 191 10.82 -3.31 -36.21
C LEU A 191 12.27 -3.01 -36.64
N ILE A 192 13.23 -3.11 -35.71
CA ILE A 192 14.66 -2.94 -36.01
C ILE A 192 15.13 -4.00 -37.00
N PHE A 193 14.74 -5.27 -36.80
CA PHE A 193 15.09 -6.35 -37.71
C PHE A 193 14.60 -6.05 -39.13
N MET A 194 13.31 -5.75 -39.31
CA MET A 194 12.77 -5.49 -40.64
C MET A 194 13.36 -4.23 -41.27
N ALA A 195 13.60 -3.17 -40.50
CA ALA A 195 14.25 -1.95 -40.99
C ALA A 195 15.67 -2.24 -41.50
N ARG A 196 16.46 -3.04 -40.77
CA ARG A 196 17.82 -3.43 -41.18
C ARG A 196 17.84 -4.33 -42.41
N GLN A 197 16.83 -5.18 -42.57
CA GLN A 197 16.70 -6.07 -43.74
C GLN A 197 15.98 -5.41 -44.93
N ASN A 198 15.53 -4.16 -44.79
CA ASN A 198 14.72 -3.47 -45.79
C ASN A 198 13.45 -4.24 -46.19
N ILE A 199 12.80 -4.89 -45.21
CA ILE A 199 11.58 -5.68 -45.41
C ILE A 199 10.36 -4.78 -45.16
N ALA A 200 9.38 -4.84 -46.07
CA ALA A 200 8.10 -4.14 -45.88
C ALA A 200 7.37 -4.67 -44.65
N LEU A 201 6.88 -3.78 -43.79
CA LEU A 201 6.20 -4.17 -42.54
C LEU A 201 4.81 -4.76 -42.79
N ARG A 202 4.09 -4.20 -43.77
CA ARG A 202 2.64 -4.39 -43.95
C ARG A 202 2.32 -5.29 -45.12
N GLY A 203 1.21 -6.01 -44.99
CA GLY A 203 0.60 -6.80 -46.05
C GLY A 203 -0.37 -5.97 -46.90
N HIS A 204 -0.81 -6.54 -48.02
CA HIS A 204 -1.91 -5.96 -48.80
C HIS A 204 -3.24 -6.03 -48.02
N ASP A 205 -3.44 -7.11 -47.26
CA ASP A 205 -4.59 -7.31 -46.38
C ASP A 205 -4.12 -7.75 -44.98
N GLU A 206 -4.31 -6.89 -43.98
CA GLU A 206 -4.04 -7.19 -42.56
C GLU A 206 -5.31 -7.63 -41.81
N SER A 207 -6.42 -7.90 -42.51
CA SER A 207 -7.66 -8.39 -41.89
C SER A 207 -7.45 -9.75 -41.21
N THR A 208 -8.29 -10.06 -40.22
CA THR A 208 -8.24 -11.34 -39.49
C THR A 208 -8.55 -12.55 -40.38
N PHE A 209 -9.09 -12.33 -41.58
CA PHE A 209 -9.40 -13.38 -42.56
C PHE A 209 -8.27 -13.61 -43.56
N SER A 210 -7.26 -12.74 -43.56
CA SER A 210 -6.09 -12.87 -44.42
C SER A 210 -5.23 -14.06 -44.00
N THR A 211 -4.78 -14.84 -44.98
CA THR A 211 -3.80 -15.92 -44.76
C THR A 211 -2.39 -15.39 -44.53
N ASN A 212 -2.13 -14.11 -44.85
CA ASN A 212 -0.87 -13.42 -44.62
C ASN A 212 -1.14 -11.95 -44.29
N GLN A 213 -1.07 -11.60 -43.00
CA GLN A 213 -1.34 -10.24 -42.52
C GLN A 213 -0.13 -9.30 -42.65
N GLY A 214 0.89 -9.68 -43.41
CA GLY A 214 2.12 -8.90 -43.56
C GLY A 214 3.23 -9.30 -42.60
N ASN A 215 4.46 -8.91 -42.95
CA ASN A 215 5.66 -9.43 -42.30
C ASN A 215 5.73 -9.09 -40.81
N PHE A 216 5.30 -7.90 -40.40
CA PHE A 216 5.31 -7.52 -38.98
C PHE A 216 4.38 -8.40 -38.15
N LEU A 217 3.11 -8.52 -38.55
CA LEU A 217 2.13 -9.27 -37.78
C LEU A 217 2.46 -10.76 -37.75
N GLU A 218 2.92 -11.34 -38.86
CA GLU A 218 3.35 -12.74 -38.90
C GLU A 218 4.60 -13.00 -38.05
N LEU A 219 5.56 -12.07 -38.03
CA LEU A 219 6.75 -12.17 -37.18
C LEU A 219 6.37 -12.11 -35.68
N ILE A 220 5.46 -11.22 -35.30
CA ILE A 220 4.97 -11.13 -33.92
C ILE A 220 4.23 -12.39 -33.49
N LYS A 221 3.37 -12.96 -34.36
CA LYS A 221 2.72 -14.26 -34.10
C LYS A 221 3.73 -15.39 -33.94
N MET A 222 4.82 -15.38 -34.72
CA MET A 222 5.90 -16.35 -34.58
C MET A 222 6.59 -16.23 -33.22
N PHE A 223 6.95 -15.01 -32.79
CA PHE A 223 7.54 -14.78 -31.46
C PHE A 223 6.60 -15.17 -30.32
N ALA A 224 5.29 -14.95 -30.48
CA ALA A 224 4.30 -15.34 -29.49
C ALA A 224 4.28 -16.85 -29.20
N LYS A 225 4.72 -17.70 -30.12
CA LYS A 225 4.85 -19.15 -29.87
C LYS A 225 5.91 -19.48 -28.81
N TYR A 226 6.87 -18.58 -28.60
CA TYR A 226 8.01 -18.78 -27.69
C TYR A 226 8.02 -17.79 -26.51
N HIS A 227 7.11 -16.81 -26.50
CA HIS A 227 7.05 -15.78 -25.48
C HIS A 227 5.66 -15.75 -24.80
N PRO A 228 5.51 -16.35 -23.60
CA PRO A 228 4.21 -16.50 -22.94
C PRO A 228 3.46 -15.18 -22.73
N THR A 229 4.13 -14.11 -22.30
CA THR A 229 3.51 -12.78 -22.11
C THR A 229 2.96 -12.20 -23.40
N LEU A 230 3.70 -12.31 -24.51
CA LEU A 230 3.23 -11.87 -25.83
C LEU A 230 2.07 -12.73 -26.33
N GLN A 231 2.13 -14.05 -26.12
CA GLN A 231 1.02 -14.95 -26.45
C GLN A 231 -0.26 -14.57 -25.72
N HIS A 232 -0.17 -14.34 -24.41
CA HIS A 232 -1.29 -13.92 -23.58
C HIS A 232 -1.86 -12.58 -24.07
N HIS A 233 -1.00 -11.63 -24.42
CA HIS A 233 -1.40 -10.34 -24.98
C HIS A 233 -2.17 -10.48 -26.30
N LEU A 234 -1.68 -11.29 -27.24
CA LEU A 234 -2.36 -11.53 -28.51
C LEU A 234 -3.74 -12.17 -28.31
N ASN A 235 -3.84 -13.20 -27.48
CA ASN A 235 -5.13 -13.84 -27.15
C ASN A 235 -6.11 -12.83 -26.53
N THR A 236 -5.59 -11.95 -25.68
CA THR A 236 -6.36 -10.91 -24.99
C THR A 236 -6.89 -9.85 -25.96
N ILE A 237 -6.13 -9.53 -27.02
CA ILE A 237 -6.55 -8.64 -28.11
C ILE A 237 -7.68 -9.29 -28.93
N GLU A 238 -7.55 -10.58 -29.28
CA GLU A 238 -8.56 -11.28 -30.08
C GLU A 238 -9.90 -11.38 -29.36
N GLN A 239 -9.89 -11.64 -28.06
CA GLN A 239 -11.10 -11.77 -27.24
C GLN A 239 -11.83 -10.45 -26.99
N HIS A 240 -11.13 -9.31 -26.98
CA HIS A 240 -11.69 -8.01 -26.58
C HIS A 240 -11.42 -6.93 -27.64
N LYS A 241 -12.38 -6.71 -28.53
CA LYS A 241 -12.23 -5.88 -29.73
C LYS A 241 -12.31 -4.34 -29.53
N ARG A 242 -12.46 -3.83 -28.31
CA ARG A 242 -12.65 -2.37 -28.07
C ARG A 242 -11.71 -1.79 -27.01
N ASN A 243 -11.18 -0.59 -27.28
CA ASN A 243 -10.46 0.29 -26.36
C ASN A 243 -9.28 -0.36 -25.61
N ARG A 244 -8.41 -1.09 -26.33
CA ARG A 244 -7.18 -1.66 -25.75
C ARG A 244 -5.94 -1.21 -26.51
N LEU A 245 -4.86 -1.02 -25.76
CA LEU A 245 -3.54 -0.69 -26.28
C LEU A 245 -2.92 -1.96 -26.87
N THR A 246 -2.90 -2.10 -28.20
CA THR A 246 -2.39 -3.31 -28.85
C THR A 246 -0.90 -3.27 -29.09
N PHE A 247 -0.34 -2.07 -29.27
CA PHE A 247 1.02 -1.80 -29.77
C PHE A 247 1.28 -2.26 -31.23
N LEU A 248 0.31 -2.88 -31.89
CA LEU A 248 0.47 -3.49 -33.20
C LEU A 248 -0.02 -2.62 -34.36
N SER A 249 -0.73 -1.52 -34.08
CA SER A 249 -1.29 -0.66 -35.13
C SER A 249 -0.21 0.02 -35.96
N HIS A 250 -0.52 0.28 -37.23
CA HIS A 250 0.37 1.01 -38.13
C HIS A 250 0.82 2.36 -37.57
N ASP A 251 -0.06 3.08 -36.86
CA ASP A 251 0.27 4.32 -36.16
C ASP A 251 1.32 4.12 -35.07
N THR A 252 1.19 3.04 -34.28
CA THR A 252 2.16 2.74 -33.22
C THR A 252 3.51 2.36 -33.81
N GLN A 253 3.51 1.53 -34.85
CA GLN A 253 4.74 1.15 -35.58
C GLN A 253 5.45 2.40 -36.11
N ASN A 254 4.74 3.31 -36.79
CA ASN A 254 5.31 4.54 -37.33
C ASN A 254 5.87 5.46 -36.23
N LYS A 255 5.15 5.58 -35.10
CA LYS A 255 5.63 6.35 -33.95
C LYS A 255 6.91 5.77 -33.37
N LEU A 256 6.98 4.45 -33.18
CA LEU A 256 8.18 3.78 -32.69
C LEU A 256 9.36 3.96 -33.65
N LEU A 257 9.15 3.79 -34.96
CA LEU A 257 10.18 4.01 -35.97
C LEU A 257 10.67 5.46 -36.01
N SER A 258 9.77 6.44 -35.85
CA SER A 258 10.15 7.85 -35.75
C SER A 258 11.01 8.12 -34.51
N ILE A 259 10.67 7.53 -33.36
CA ILE A 259 11.47 7.61 -32.13
C ILE A 259 12.86 6.99 -32.36
N LEU A 260 12.92 5.77 -32.90
CA LEU A 260 14.17 5.08 -33.21
C LEU A 260 15.05 5.89 -34.17
N SER A 261 14.46 6.43 -35.24
CA SER A 261 15.15 7.30 -36.21
C SER A 261 15.73 8.56 -35.55
N ASN A 262 14.97 9.20 -34.67
CA ASN A 262 15.44 10.36 -33.91
C ASN A 262 16.58 10.03 -32.96
N ILE A 263 16.53 8.87 -32.28
CA ILE A 263 17.62 8.40 -31.42
C ILE A 263 18.89 8.20 -32.24
N VAL A 264 18.81 7.43 -33.34
CA VAL A 264 19.96 7.18 -34.23
C VAL A 264 20.55 8.48 -34.76
N ARG A 265 19.70 9.38 -35.29
CA ARG A 265 20.12 10.70 -35.78
C ARG A 265 20.83 11.52 -34.69
N SER A 266 20.28 11.53 -33.47
CA SER A 266 20.87 12.29 -32.36
C SER A 266 22.22 11.73 -31.94
N THR A 267 22.36 10.40 -31.95
CA THR A 267 23.64 9.72 -31.67
C THR A 267 24.69 10.09 -32.72
N ILE A 268 24.37 9.98 -34.01
CA ILE A 268 25.29 10.34 -35.10
C ILE A 268 25.71 11.82 -34.98
N LEU A 269 24.76 12.74 -34.74
CA LEU A 269 25.08 14.16 -34.56
C LEU A 269 25.98 14.42 -33.36
N SER A 270 25.81 13.66 -32.27
CA SER A 270 26.66 13.76 -31.07
C SER A 270 28.08 13.28 -31.37
N GLU A 271 28.23 12.18 -32.12
CA GLU A 271 29.53 11.64 -32.53
C GLU A 271 30.26 12.60 -33.47
N VAL A 272 29.58 13.13 -34.49
CA VAL A 272 30.16 14.10 -35.44
C VAL A 272 30.59 15.38 -34.75
N LYS A 273 29.85 15.86 -33.74
CA LYS A 273 30.23 17.07 -32.98
C LYS A 273 31.45 16.87 -32.06
N LYS A 274 31.78 15.62 -31.72
CA LYS A 274 32.91 15.27 -30.86
C LYS A 274 34.18 14.99 -31.65
N ALA A 275 34.06 14.67 -32.94
CA ALA A 275 35.18 14.47 -33.86
C ALA A 275 35.76 15.81 -34.32
#